data_AF-A0A9E6PS56-F1
#
_entry.id   AF-A0A9E6PS56-F1
#
_cell.length_a   1.000
_cell.length_b   1.000
_cell.length_c   1.000
_cell.angle_alpha   90.00
_cell.angle_beta   90.00
_cell.angle_gamma   90.00
#
_symmetry.space_group_name_H-M   'P 1'
#
loop_
_entity.id
_entity.type
_entity.pdbx_description
1 polymer ?
#
loop_
_entity_poly.entity_id
_entity_poly.type
_entity_poly.pdbx_seq_one_letter_code
_entity_poly.pdbx_strand_id
1 'polypeptide(L)'
;MGVSLITRLVASRGTGAVTYDILQSAAPVFLEETEERNIYRVVLRSGEFRYIKDAPCFGGFDAELAAGSIICGEVIGSISDHAAAGDNSPDLLVLSVLAKGAAVSC
;
A
#
# COMPACT_ATOMS: atom_id res chain seq x y z
N MET A 1 5.21 6.93 -17.54
CA MET A 1 4.77 6.16 -16.37
C MET A 1 5.96 6.01 -15.45
N GLY A 2 5.99 6.78 -14.37
CA GLY A 2 7.00 6.68 -13.33
C GLY A 2 6.68 5.57 -12.34
N VAL A 3 7.73 4.98 -11.76
CA VAL A 3 7.62 4.07 -10.61
C VAL A 3 8.58 4.53 -9.53
N SER A 4 8.16 4.47 -8.28
CA SER A 4 8.99 4.80 -7.12
C SER A 4 9.10 3.62 -6.18
N LEU A 5 10.33 3.29 -5.76
CA LEU A 5 10.56 2.22 -4.79
C LEU A 5 10.03 2.65 -3.41
N ILE A 6 9.20 1.82 -2.80
CA ILE A 6 8.68 2.00 -1.44
C ILE A 6 9.65 1.33 -0.46
N THR A 7 10.09 2.07 0.56
CA THR A 7 10.87 1.52 1.69
C THR A 7 9.96 1.08 2.82
N ARG A 8 8.91 1.84 3.10
CA ARG A 8 7.92 1.52 4.14
C ARG A 8 6.53 1.93 3.69
N LEU A 9 5.52 1.16 4.05
CA LEU A 9 4.12 1.47 3.74
C LEU A 9 3.21 1.03 4.87
N VAL A 10 2.23 1.87 5.17
CA VAL A 10 1.13 1.59 6.08
C VAL A 10 -0.17 2.01 5.42
N ALA A 11 -1.11 1.08 5.29
CA ALA A 11 -2.48 1.38 4.88
C ALA A 11 -3.43 0.84 5.94
N SER A 12 -4.25 1.69 6.55
CA SER A 12 -5.06 1.29 7.70
C SER A 12 -6.41 2.01 7.81
N ARG A 13 -7.37 1.35 8.47
CA ARG A 13 -8.64 1.94 8.92
C ARG A 13 -9.21 1.13 10.07
N GLY A 14 -9.49 1.80 11.19
CA GLY A 14 -10.05 1.12 12.36
C GLY A 14 -9.18 -0.05 12.79
N THR A 15 -9.71 -1.27 12.71
CA THR A 15 -9.04 -2.52 13.09
C THR A 15 -8.32 -3.22 11.93
N GLY A 16 -8.42 -2.72 10.70
CA GLY A 16 -7.73 -3.26 9.53
C GLY A 16 -6.43 -2.52 9.22
N ALA A 17 -5.33 -3.25 9.02
CA ALA A 17 -4.05 -2.65 8.64
C ALA A 17 -3.23 -3.56 7.71
N VAL A 18 -2.56 -2.93 6.74
CA VAL A 18 -1.49 -3.48 5.92
C VAL A 18 -0.22 -2.74 6.26
N THR A 19 0.85 -3.47 6.49
CA THR A 19 2.18 -2.88 6.69
C THR A 19 3.19 -3.58 5.81
N TYR A 20 4.10 -2.81 5.23
CA TYR A 20 5.23 -3.27 4.45
C TYR A 20 6.49 -2.53 4.93
N ASP A 21 7.60 -3.25 4.99
CA ASP A 21 8.91 -2.72 5.33
C ASP A 21 9.96 -3.49 4.52
N ILE A 22 10.70 -2.79 3.66
CA ILE A 22 11.63 -3.39 2.70
C ILE A 22 12.70 -4.27 3.37
N LEU A 23 13.03 -4.03 4.64
CA LEU A 23 14.01 -4.83 5.38
C LEU A 23 13.42 -6.13 5.94
N GLN A 24 12.09 -6.23 6.01
CA GLN A 24 11.36 -7.38 6.56
C GLN A 24 10.58 -8.16 5.48
N SER A 25 10.52 -7.63 4.27
CA SER A 25 9.76 -8.17 3.14
C SER A 25 10.63 -9.05 2.24
N ALA A 26 10.01 -10.05 1.61
CA ALA A 26 10.71 -10.96 0.70
C ALA A 26 11.08 -10.33 -0.66
N ALA A 27 10.42 -9.23 -1.05
CA ALA A 27 10.60 -8.57 -2.33
C ALA A 27 10.30 -7.05 -2.23
N PRO A 28 10.88 -6.23 -3.14
CA PRO A 28 10.63 -4.81 -3.20
C PRO A 28 9.24 -4.48 -3.74
N VAL A 29 8.59 -3.48 -3.15
CA VAL A 29 7.28 -2.97 -3.56
C VAL A 29 7.44 -1.58 -4.18
N PHE A 30 6.62 -1.31 -5.21
CA PHE A 30 6.67 -0.06 -5.97
C PHE A 30 5.35 0.69 -5.89
N LEU A 31 5.46 2.02 -5.90
CA LEU A 31 4.38 2.96 -6.14
C LEU A 31 4.38 3.29 -7.64
N GLU A 32 3.34 2.86 -8.35
CA GLU A 32 3.19 3.03 -9.79
C GLU A 32 2.23 4.19 -10.09
N GLU A 33 2.62 5.11 -10.98
CA GLU A 33 1.70 6.14 -11.49
C GLU A 33 0.64 5.52 -12.41
N THR A 34 -0.62 5.94 -12.26
CA THR A 34 -1.69 5.60 -13.22
C THR A 34 -1.90 6.73 -14.24
N GLU A 35 -2.80 6.52 -15.20
CA GLU A 35 -3.22 7.57 -16.14
C GLU A 35 -4.01 8.69 -15.44
N GLU A 36 -4.59 8.39 -14.28
CA GLU A 36 -5.37 9.34 -13.50
C GLU A 36 -4.45 10.15 -12.57
N ARG A 37 -4.59 11.47 -12.62
CA ARG A 37 -3.74 12.38 -11.84
C ARG A 37 -3.92 12.13 -10.33
N ASN A 38 -2.79 12.01 -9.62
CA ASN A 38 -2.71 11.75 -8.18
C ASN A 38 -3.23 10.36 -7.75
N ILE A 39 -3.55 9.48 -8.70
CA ILE A 39 -3.89 8.10 -8.40
C ILE A 39 -2.66 7.25 -8.66
N TYR A 40 -2.33 6.44 -7.66
CA TYR A 40 -1.21 5.52 -7.69
C TYR A 40 -1.69 4.11 -7.43
N ARG A 41 -0.94 3.16 -7.95
CA ARG A 41 -1.17 1.74 -7.75
C ARG A 41 -0.01 1.14 -6.96
N VAL A 42 -0.36 0.35 -5.96
CA VAL A 42 0.60 -0.47 -5.20
C VAL A 42 0.17 -1.92 -5.31
N VAL A 43 1.11 -2.81 -5.63
CA VAL A 43 0.88 -4.25 -5.69
C VAL A 43 1.69 -4.91 -4.59
N LEU A 44 1.01 -5.64 -3.71
CA LEU A 44 1.57 -6.36 -2.58
C LEU A 44 1.28 -7.85 -2.75
N ARG A 45 2.31 -8.69 -2.66
CA ARG A 45 2.21 -10.15 -2.76
C ARG A 45 2.46 -10.82 -1.43
N SER A 46 2.01 -12.06 -1.28
CA SER A 46 2.28 -12.88 -0.10
C SER A 46 3.76 -12.85 0.27
N GLY A 47 4.06 -12.62 1.55
CA GLY A 47 5.42 -12.47 2.06
C GLY A 47 6.04 -11.08 1.90
N GLU A 48 5.39 -10.15 1.19
CA GLU A 48 5.82 -8.74 1.12
C GLU A 48 5.19 -7.92 2.25
N PHE A 49 4.00 -8.25 2.72
CA PHE A 49 3.25 -7.43 3.66
C PHE A 49 2.71 -8.24 4.83
N ARG A 50 2.47 -7.56 5.94
CA ARG A 50 1.66 -8.08 7.05
C ARG A 50 0.26 -7.51 6.95
N TYR A 51 -0.73 -8.37 7.15
CA TYR A 51 -2.14 -8.03 7.08
C TYR A 51 -2.85 -8.39 8.38
N ILE A 52 -3.51 -7.41 8.99
CA ILE A 52 -4.37 -7.59 10.15
C ILE A 52 -5.79 -7.30 9.69
N LYS A 53 -6.68 -8.28 9.83
CA LYS A 53 -8.05 -8.22 9.32
C LYS A 53 -9.06 -8.10 10.46
N ASP A 54 -9.92 -7.10 10.34
CA ASP A 54 -11.30 -7.13 10.85
C ASP A 54 -12.28 -6.36 9.93
N ALA A 55 -11.82 -5.53 9.00
CA ALA A 55 -12.67 -4.87 8.00
C ALA A 55 -11.97 -4.65 6.64
N PRO A 56 -12.67 -4.82 5.50
CA PRO A 56 -12.08 -4.78 4.15
C PRO A 56 -12.06 -3.36 3.55
N CYS A 57 -11.75 -2.33 4.33
CA CYS A 57 -11.78 -0.96 3.85
C CYS A 57 -10.57 -0.20 4.37
N PHE A 58 -9.50 -0.07 3.60
CA PHE A 58 -8.40 0.82 3.99
C PHE A 58 -8.86 2.27 3.96
N GLY A 59 -8.26 3.11 4.80
CA GLY A 59 -8.63 4.50 4.99
C GLY A 59 -7.45 5.37 4.62
N GLY A 60 -6.55 5.57 5.59
CA GLY A 60 -5.29 6.28 5.37
C GLY A 60 -4.26 5.40 4.68
N PHE A 61 -3.41 6.04 3.88
CA PHE A 61 -2.25 5.46 3.23
C PHE A 61 -1.05 6.36 3.46
N ASP A 62 0.05 5.79 3.94
CA ASP A 62 1.33 6.45 4.12
C ASP A 62 2.43 5.56 3.53
N ALA A 63 3.24 6.10 2.62
CA ALA A 63 4.37 5.41 2.02
C ALA A 63 5.63 6.28 2.05
N GLU A 64 6.72 5.71 2.54
CA GLU A 64 8.07 6.25 2.45
C GLU A 64 8.71 5.73 1.16
N LEU A 65 9.25 6.64 0.36
CA LEU A 65 9.93 6.32 -0.89
C LEU A 65 11.45 6.32 -0.69
N ALA A 66 12.15 5.49 -1.44
CA ALA A 66 13.62 5.42 -1.40
C ALA A 66 14.31 6.75 -1.76
N ALA A 67 13.60 7.67 -2.43
CA ALA A 67 14.07 9.03 -2.70
C ALA A 67 14.07 9.95 -1.46
N GLY A 68 13.62 9.45 -0.29
CA GLY A 68 13.53 10.21 0.95
C GLY A 68 12.25 11.05 1.08
N SER A 69 11.28 10.89 0.18
CA SER A 69 9.99 11.56 0.25
C SER A 69 8.91 10.65 0.86
N ILE A 70 7.88 11.28 1.42
CA ILE A 70 6.70 10.59 1.96
C ILE A 70 5.49 10.97 1.11
N ILE A 71 4.70 9.97 0.73
CA ILE A 71 3.38 10.14 0.12
C ILE A 71 2.32 9.73 1.14
N CYS A 72 1.43 10.67 1.43
CA CYS A 72 0.25 10.46 2.25
C CYS A 72 -1.00 10.55 1.36
N GLY A 73 -2.01 9.74 1.68
CA GLY A 73 -3.20 9.66 0.85
C GLY A 73 -4.31 8.85 1.49
N GLU A 74 -5.26 8.49 0.64
CA GLU A 74 -6.36 7.61 0.99
C GLU A 74 -6.42 6.45 0.01
N VAL A 75 -6.70 5.25 0.53
CA VAL A 75 -6.98 4.10 -0.34
C VAL A 75 -8.41 4.23 -0.84
N ILE A 76 -8.57 4.44 -2.14
CA ILE A 76 -9.87 4.63 -2.81
C ILE A 76 -10.41 3.34 -3.43
N GLY A 77 -9.57 2.31 -3.55
CA GLY A 77 -9.95 0.99 -4.06
C GLY A 77 -8.94 -0.07 -3.65
N SER A 78 -9.42 -1.30 -3.48
CA SER A 78 -8.57 -2.46 -3.24
C SER A 78 -9.09 -3.68 -3.96
N ILE A 79 -8.20 -4.43 -4.60
CA ILE A 79 -8.49 -5.74 -5.18
C ILE A 79 -7.64 -6.75 -4.43
N SER A 80 -8.26 -7.80 -3.91
CA SER A 80 -7.55 -8.90 -3.23
C SER A 80 -7.98 -10.23 -3.83
N ASP A 81 -7.02 -11.07 -4.19
CA ASP A 81 -7.32 -12.47 -4.45
C ASP A 81 -7.60 -13.17 -3.12
N HIS A 82 -8.62 -14.03 -3.09
CA HIS A 82 -8.93 -14.79 -1.88
C HIS A 82 -7.74 -15.70 -1.54
N ALA A 83 -7.31 -15.63 -0.28
CA ALA A 83 -6.37 -16.57 0.30
C ALA A 83 -6.85 -18.01 0.05
N ALA A 84 -5.94 -18.93 -0.25
CA ALA A 84 -6.24 -20.36 -0.16
C ALA A 84 -6.89 -20.66 1.21
N ALA A 85 -8.00 -21.39 1.19
CA ALA A 85 -8.88 -21.58 2.34
C ALA A 85 -8.12 -21.88 3.64
N GLY A 86 -8.12 -20.93 4.58
CA GLY A 86 -7.53 -21.08 5.92
C GLY A 86 -6.51 -20.02 6.31
N ASP A 87 -5.96 -19.26 5.36
CA ASP A 87 -5.07 -18.14 5.67
C ASP A 87 -5.85 -16.81 5.71
N ASN A 88 -5.58 -15.97 6.72
CA ASN A 88 -6.23 -14.67 6.86
C ASN A 88 -5.58 -13.59 5.98
N SER A 89 -4.46 -13.91 5.32
CA SER A 89 -3.69 -13.01 4.47
C SER A 89 -3.92 -13.29 2.98
N PRO A 90 -4.26 -12.27 2.16
CA PRO A 90 -4.44 -12.47 0.72
C PRO A 90 -3.09 -12.71 0.03
N ASP A 91 -3.08 -13.57 -1.01
CA ASP A 91 -1.86 -13.83 -1.78
C ASP A 91 -1.43 -12.63 -2.64
N LEU A 92 -2.40 -11.81 -3.01
CA LEU A 92 -2.23 -10.59 -3.79
C LEU A 92 -3.18 -9.53 -3.24
N LEU A 93 -2.64 -8.34 -3.01
CA LEU A 93 -3.39 -7.15 -2.66
C LEU A 93 -2.94 -5.98 -3.54
N VAL A 94 -3.86 -5.46 -4.35
CA VAL A 94 -3.66 -4.27 -5.15
C VAL A 94 -4.39 -3.11 -4.50
N LEU A 95 -3.68 -2.02 -4.22
CA LEU A 95 -4.25 -0.79 -3.64
C LEU A 95 -4.23 0.31 -4.69
N SER A 96 -5.39 0.97 -4.87
CA SER A 96 -5.51 2.23 -5.59
C SER A 96 -5.52 3.36 -4.57
N VAL A 97 -4.55 4.27 -4.67
CA VAL A 97 -4.27 5.30 -3.68
C VAL A 97 -4.47 6.67 -4.32
N LEU A 98 -5.33 7.49 -3.72
CA LEU A 98 -5.40 8.91 -4.02
C LEU A 98 -4.42 9.65 -3.12
N ALA A 99 -3.32 10.15 -3.69
CA ALA A 99 -2.39 10.99 -2.94
C ALA A 99 -3.07 12.32 -2.60
N LYS A 100 -2.99 12.73 -1.33
CA LYS A 100 -3.27 14.11 -0.95
C LYS A 100 -2.06 14.91 -1.41
N GLY A 101 -2.30 15.88 -2.30
CA GLY A 101 -1.23 16.70 -2.90
C GLY A 101 -0.25 17.15 -1.81
N ALA A 102 1.04 16.91 -2.05
CA ALA A 102 2.11 17.14 -1.09
C ALA A 102 2.00 18.53 -0.46
N ALA A 103 1.40 18.58 0.73
CA ALA A 103 1.30 19.78 1.52
C ALA A 103 2.21 19.60 2.73
N VAL A 104 3.39 20.22 2.59
CA VAL A 104 4.21 20.79 3.66
C VAL A 104 5.14 19.81 4.40
N SER A 105 6.44 20.02 4.13
CA SER A 105 7.56 19.70 5.02
C SER A 105 7.26 20.21 6.42
N CYS A 106 7.31 19.33 7.43
CA CYS A 106 7.61 19.78 8.78
C CYS A 106 9.09 20.17 8.88
#